data_AF-A0A423TZB4-F1
#
_entry.id   AF-A0A423TZB4-F1
#
_cell.length_a   1.000
_cell.length_b   1.000
_cell.length_c   1.000
_cell.angle_alpha   90.00
_cell.angle_beta   90.00
_cell.angle_gamma   90.00
#
_symmetry.space_group_name_H-M   'P 1'
#
loop_
_entity.id
_entity.type
_entity.pdbx_description
1 polymer ?
#
loop_
_entity_poly.entity_id
_entity_poly.type
_entity_poly.pdbx_seq_one_letter_code
_entity_poly.pdbx_strand_id
1 'polypeptide(L)'
;MPRKYIKKPPKCKDPKVIKKAAKEVIKKKLSSKEAARKYNVTNVAVHRCMRALRGRKERTPYSQASLEAAIRDMQEKNASVVKVSKRYGIPRSTLSSKLHSPCPLAKKMTGKGTALVQEEEEAIKTWILEKSASEELLSWETIASTLQQILNERGLNIFKNNNKPTSGWLQAFMRRHPELRKVRLGPWSIGIVATPTTGGQDEEEECEG
;
A
#
# COMPACT_ATOMS: atom_id res chain seq x y z
N MET A 1 -1.61 14.94 52.59
CA MET A 1 -1.33 13.48 52.63
C MET A 1 -0.98 12.98 51.24
N PRO A 2 0.12 12.24 51.03
CA PRO A 2 0.49 11.75 49.70
C PRO A 2 -0.47 10.63 49.26
N ARG A 3 -1.02 10.73 48.04
CA ARG A 3 -1.80 9.65 47.42
C ARG A 3 -0.87 8.44 47.22
N LYS A 4 -1.11 7.35 47.97
CA LYS A 4 -0.42 6.07 47.75
C LYS A 4 -0.73 5.59 46.33
N TYR A 5 0.28 5.58 45.46
CA TYR A 5 0.15 5.10 44.09
C TYR A 5 0.12 3.57 44.10
N ILE A 6 -1.06 2.98 43.96
CA ILE A 6 -1.19 1.53 43.78
C ILE A 6 -0.88 1.22 42.32
N LYS A 7 0.27 0.57 42.06
CA LYS A 7 0.61 0.10 40.70
C LYS A 7 -0.46 -0.90 40.26
N LYS A 8 -1.12 -0.61 39.13
CA LYS A 8 -2.12 -1.52 38.56
C LYS A 8 -1.43 -2.82 38.13
N PRO A 9 -2.09 -3.98 38.31
CA PRO A 9 -1.53 -5.25 37.85
C PRO A 9 -1.30 -5.21 36.33
N PRO A 10 -0.22 -5.87 35.84
CA PRO A 10 0.07 -5.92 34.43
C PRO A 10 -1.10 -6.56 33.66
N LYS A 11 -1.33 -6.08 32.43
CA LYS A 11 -2.39 -6.60 31.57
C LYS A 11 -1.94 -7.90 30.91
N CYS A 12 -2.85 -8.87 30.83
CA CYS A 12 -2.64 -10.14 30.13
C CYS A 12 -2.41 -9.87 28.64
N LYS A 13 -1.38 -10.51 28.07
CA LYS A 13 -1.00 -10.41 26.64
C LYS A 13 -1.29 -11.70 25.87
N ASP A 14 -1.88 -12.70 26.52
CA ASP A 14 -2.08 -14.01 25.92
C ASP A 14 -3.09 -13.97 24.75
N PRO A 15 -2.72 -14.43 23.55
CA PRO A 15 -3.56 -14.33 22.37
C PRO A 15 -4.86 -15.13 22.51
N LYS A 16 -4.84 -16.25 23.26
CA LYS A 16 -6.02 -17.08 23.54
C LYS A 16 -7.06 -16.31 24.37
N VAL A 17 -6.61 -15.58 25.40
CA VAL A 17 -7.46 -14.78 26.29
C VAL A 17 -8.04 -13.59 25.54
N ILE A 18 -7.22 -12.89 24.74
CA ILE A 18 -7.66 -11.78 23.89
C ILE A 18 -8.72 -12.24 22.88
N LYS A 19 -8.54 -13.42 22.25
CA LYS A 19 -9.50 -14.00 21.29
C LYS A 19 -10.82 -14.36 21.97
N LYS A 20 -10.79 -14.90 23.20
CA LYS A 20 -11.98 -15.19 24.01
C LYS A 20 -12.75 -13.91 24.34
N ALA A 21 -12.05 -12.87 24.81
CA ALA A 21 -12.63 -11.56 25.07
C ALA A 21 -13.28 -10.94 23.82
N ALA A 22 -12.60 -10.98 22.67
CA ALA A 22 -13.13 -10.45 21.42
C ALA A 22 -14.38 -11.20 20.92
N LYS A 23 -14.43 -12.53 21.07
CA LYS A 23 -15.60 -13.35 20.72
C LYS A 23 -16.84 -12.99 21.55
N GLU A 24 -16.68 -12.73 22.84
CA GLU A 24 -17.79 -12.30 23.72
C GLU A 24 -18.39 -10.96 23.26
N VAL A 25 -17.54 -10.02 22.82
CA VAL A 25 -18.02 -8.72 22.29
C VAL A 25 -18.72 -8.89 20.95
N ILE A 26 -18.22 -9.76 20.05
CA ILE A 26 -18.87 -10.03 18.76
C ILE A 26 -20.25 -10.66 18.95
N LYS A 27 -20.37 -11.59 19.92
CA LYS A 27 -21.65 -12.20 20.32
C LYS A 27 -22.61 -11.23 21.03
N LYS A 28 -22.29 -9.91 21.06
CA LYS A 28 -23.03 -8.84 21.74
C LYS A 28 -23.28 -9.09 23.24
N LYS A 29 -22.49 -9.97 23.88
CA LYS A 29 -22.66 -10.32 25.29
C LYS A 29 -22.11 -9.27 26.25
N LEU A 30 -21.10 -8.51 25.83
CA LEU A 30 -20.43 -7.47 26.62
C LEU A 30 -19.91 -6.33 25.73
N SER A 31 -19.78 -5.13 26.29
CA SER A 31 -19.04 -4.02 25.68
C SER A 31 -17.54 -4.31 25.60
N SER A 32 -16.81 -3.69 24.66
CA SER A 32 -15.35 -3.89 24.53
C SER A 32 -14.59 -3.49 25.80
N LYS A 33 -15.03 -2.42 26.48
CA LYS A 33 -14.48 -1.97 27.76
C LYS A 33 -14.73 -3.00 28.86
N GLU A 34 -15.91 -3.60 28.91
CA GLU A 34 -16.29 -4.58 29.93
C GLU A 34 -15.55 -5.90 29.72
N ALA A 35 -15.44 -6.37 28.48
CA ALA A 35 -14.63 -7.53 28.14
C ALA A 35 -13.14 -7.31 28.50
N ALA A 36 -12.60 -6.12 28.22
CA ALA A 36 -11.22 -5.80 28.58
C ALA A 36 -10.98 -5.84 30.11
N ARG A 37 -11.94 -5.35 30.90
CA ARG A 37 -11.89 -5.43 32.37
C ARG A 37 -11.98 -6.89 32.84
N LYS A 38 -12.97 -7.65 32.35
CA LYS A 38 -13.24 -9.04 32.75
C LYS A 38 -12.05 -9.97 32.50
N TYR A 39 -11.38 -9.81 31.37
CA TYR A 39 -10.25 -10.66 30.99
C TYR A 39 -8.88 -10.05 31.34
N ASN A 40 -8.85 -8.93 32.06
CA ASN A 40 -7.64 -8.15 32.37
C ASN A 40 -6.72 -7.90 31.16
N VAL A 41 -7.30 -7.67 29.98
CA VAL A 41 -6.58 -7.36 28.74
C VAL A 41 -6.73 -5.87 28.41
N THR A 42 -5.92 -5.36 27.48
CA THR A 42 -6.11 -3.99 26.99
C THR A 42 -7.30 -3.90 26.03
N ASN A 43 -8.03 -2.79 26.08
CA ASN A 43 -9.16 -2.57 25.17
C ASN A 43 -8.68 -2.55 23.69
N VAL A 44 -7.50 -1.99 23.44
CA VAL A 44 -6.87 -1.98 22.11
C VAL A 44 -6.66 -3.40 21.57
N ALA A 45 -6.21 -4.34 22.41
CA ALA A 45 -6.02 -5.73 21.99
C ALA A 45 -7.35 -6.40 21.62
N VAL A 46 -8.41 -6.17 22.40
CA VAL A 46 -9.77 -6.67 22.10
C VAL A 46 -10.28 -6.09 20.79
N HIS A 47 -10.15 -4.78 20.57
CA HIS A 47 -10.56 -4.13 19.31
C HIS A 47 -9.80 -4.65 18.09
N ARG A 48 -8.47 -4.79 18.20
CA ARG A 48 -7.64 -5.31 17.09
C ARG A 48 -8.04 -6.74 16.75
N CYS A 49 -8.21 -7.59 17.75
CA CYS A 49 -8.64 -8.97 17.56
C CYS A 49 -10.07 -9.05 16.98
N MET A 50 -10.99 -8.21 17.46
CA MET A 50 -12.35 -8.12 16.92
C MET A 50 -12.36 -7.75 15.44
N ARG A 51 -11.55 -6.77 15.03
CA ARG A 51 -11.42 -6.38 13.60
C ARG A 51 -10.89 -7.52 12.76
N ALA A 52 -9.91 -8.28 13.26
CA ALA A 52 -9.39 -9.46 12.58
C ALA A 52 -10.46 -10.55 12.44
N LEU A 53 -11.24 -10.82 13.51
CA LEU A 53 -12.29 -11.83 13.52
C LEU A 53 -13.49 -11.50 12.62
N ARG A 54 -13.83 -10.21 12.46
CA ARG A 54 -14.89 -9.76 11.56
C ARG A 54 -14.50 -9.82 10.07
N GLY A 55 -13.22 -10.07 9.78
CA GLY A 55 -12.71 -10.04 8.41
C GLY A 55 -12.66 -8.64 7.80
N ARG A 56 -12.10 -8.54 6.58
CA ARG A 56 -12.20 -7.32 5.78
C ARG A 56 -13.57 -7.28 5.13
N LYS A 57 -14.37 -6.25 5.44
CA LYS A 57 -15.61 -5.98 4.70
C LYS A 57 -15.27 -5.70 3.24
N GLU A 58 -15.91 -6.40 2.32
CA GLU A 58 -15.79 -6.11 0.89
C GLU A 58 -16.24 -4.67 0.63
N ARG A 59 -15.42 -3.92 -0.11
CA ARG A 59 -15.68 -2.50 -0.39
C ARG A 59 -16.77 -2.30 -1.45
N THR A 60 -16.99 -3.30 -2.30
CA THR A 60 -17.95 -3.27 -3.40
C THR A 60 -18.98 -4.37 -3.20
N PRO A 61 -20.25 -4.06 -2.86
CA PRO A 61 -21.28 -5.06 -2.62
C PRO A 61 -21.86 -5.65 -3.92
N TYR A 62 -21.34 -5.27 -5.08
CA TYR A 62 -21.84 -5.67 -6.40
C TYR A 62 -20.74 -6.35 -7.21
N SER A 63 -21.15 -7.33 -8.03
CA SER A 63 -20.24 -8.02 -8.95
C SER A 63 -19.97 -7.16 -10.20
N GLN A 64 -18.87 -7.44 -10.89
CA GLN A 64 -18.52 -6.77 -12.15
C GLN A 64 -19.57 -7.08 -13.24
N ALA A 65 -20.00 -8.33 -13.36
CA ALA A 65 -21.04 -8.73 -14.32
C ALA A 65 -22.38 -8.00 -14.09
N SER A 66 -22.78 -7.82 -12.82
CA SER A 66 -23.98 -7.05 -12.47
C SER A 66 -23.86 -5.58 -12.86
N LEU A 67 -22.66 -5.00 -12.75
CA LEU A 67 -22.40 -3.62 -13.16
C LEU A 67 -22.47 -3.45 -14.70
N GLU A 68 -21.90 -4.39 -15.44
CA GLU A 68 -21.91 -4.38 -16.90
C GLU A 68 -23.33 -4.50 -17.45
N ALA A 69 -24.12 -5.44 -16.92
CA ALA A 69 -25.53 -5.59 -17.26
C ALA A 69 -26.34 -4.33 -16.92
N ALA A 70 -26.08 -3.69 -15.77
CA ALA A 70 -26.75 -2.45 -15.38
C ALA A 70 -26.45 -1.28 -16.33
N ILE A 71 -25.19 -1.14 -16.77
CA ILE A 71 -24.77 -0.08 -17.68
C ILE A 71 -25.36 -0.31 -19.08
N ARG A 72 -25.35 -1.56 -19.57
CA ARG A 72 -26.01 -1.92 -20.84
C ARG A 72 -27.51 -1.62 -20.80
N ASP A 73 -28.21 -1.99 -19.73
CA ASP A 73 -29.64 -1.70 -19.59
C ASP A 73 -29.93 -0.18 -19.57
N MET A 74 -29.03 0.64 -19.04
CA MET A 74 -29.19 2.10 -19.08
C MET A 74 -29.00 2.65 -20.50
N GLN A 75 -28.04 2.13 -21.26
CA GLN A 75 -27.73 2.57 -22.62
C GLN A 75 -28.76 2.07 -23.64
N GLU A 76 -29.14 0.79 -23.58
CA GLU A 76 -30.04 0.16 -24.55
C GLU A 76 -31.51 0.55 -24.32
N LYS A 77 -31.95 0.69 -23.07
CA LYS A 77 -33.37 0.86 -22.71
C LYS A 77 -33.72 2.27 -22.24
N ASN A 78 -32.78 3.22 -22.28
CA ASN A 78 -32.92 4.57 -21.70
C ASN A 78 -33.50 4.55 -20.27
N ALA A 79 -33.13 3.53 -19.49
CA ALA A 79 -33.70 3.32 -18.16
C ALA A 79 -33.12 4.31 -17.14
N SER A 80 -33.98 4.93 -16.33
CA SER A 80 -33.55 5.84 -15.26
C SER A 80 -32.62 5.15 -14.24
N VAL A 81 -31.58 5.87 -13.80
CA VAL A 81 -30.60 5.45 -12.78
C VAL A 81 -31.27 4.85 -11.54
N VAL A 82 -32.42 5.39 -11.13
CA VAL A 82 -33.17 4.93 -9.96
C VAL A 82 -33.72 3.52 -10.17
N LYS A 83 -34.29 3.25 -11.35
CA LYS A 83 -34.88 1.96 -11.69
C LYS A 83 -33.80 0.87 -11.77
N VAL A 84 -32.67 1.19 -12.40
CA VAL A 84 -31.53 0.27 -12.55
C VAL A 84 -30.85 0.01 -11.21
N SER A 85 -30.68 1.03 -10.37
CA SER A 85 -30.14 0.89 -9.01
C SER A 85 -30.93 -0.12 -8.16
N LYS A 86 -32.26 -0.01 -8.16
CA LYS A 86 -33.13 -0.94 -7.43
C LYS A 86 -33.08 -2.36 -7.99
N ARG A 87 -33.02 -2.51 -9.32
CA ARG A 87 -33.02 -3.82 -9.99
C ARG A 87 -31.74 -4.61 -9.76
N TYR A 88 -30.58 -3.94 -9.81
CA TYR A 88 -29.27 -4.58 -9.72
C TYR A 88 -28.62 -4.46 -8.33
N GLY A 89 -29.25 -3.75 -7.38
CA GLY A 89 -28.70 -3.53 -6.04
C GLY A 89 -27.44 -2.65 -6.00
N ILE A 90 -27.19 -1.88 -7.06
CA ILE A 90 -26.01 -1.02 -7.20
C ILE A 90 -26.36 0.40 -6.74
N PRO A 91 -25.55 1.05 -5.88
CA PRO A 91 -25.82 2.42 -5.45
C PRO A 91 -25.95 3.41 -6.62
N ARG A 92 -26.91 4.34 -6.52
CA ARG A 92 -27.14 5.40 -7.53
C ARG A 92 -25.89 6.22 -7.83
N SER A 93 -25.13 6.57 -6.79
CA SER A 93 -23.87 7.33 -6.92
C SER A 93 -22.83 6.58 -7.73
N THR A 94 -22.76 5.25 -7.59
CA THR A 94 -21.87 4.40 -8.39
C THR A 94 -22.28 4.41 -9.85
N LEU A 95 -23.56 4.16 -10.16
CA LEU A 95 -24.05 4.15 -11.54
C LEU A 95 -23.87 5.52 -12.22
N SER A 96 -24.22 6.60 -11.52
CA SER A 96 -24.02 7.97 -12.01
C SER A 96 -22.53 8.28 -12.25
N SER A 97 -21.64 7.95 -11.30
CA SER A 97 -20.20 8.14 -11.48
C SER A 97 -19.67 7.35 -12.68
N LYS A 98 -20.17 6.13 -12.92
CA LYS A 98 -19.76 5.31 -14.06
C LYS A 98 -20.24 5.87 -15.40
N LEU A 99 -21.46 6.38 -15.47
CA LEU A 99 -22.02 6.97 -16.69
C LEU A 99 -21.21 8.20 -17.15
N HIS A 100 -20.75 9.02 -16.21
CA HIS A 100 -19.95 10.22 -16.51
C HIS A 100 -18.44 9.92 -16.61
N SER A 101 -18.01 8.69 -16.38
CA SER A 101 -16.59 8.31 -16.50
C SER A 101 -16.27 7.96 -17.95
N PRO A 102 -15.08 8.30 -18.46
CA PRO A 102 -14.65 7.90 -19.80
C PRO A 102 -14.59 6.38 -19.96
N CYS A 103 -14.35 5.65 -18.87
CA CYS A 103 -14.34 4.18 -18.84
C CYS A 103 -15.40 3.64 -17.85
N PRO A 104 -16.66 3.49 -18.27
CA PRO A 104 -17.77 3.06 -17.40
C PRO A 104 -17.58 1.66 -16.81
N LEU A 105 -16.99 0.73 -17.56
CA LEU A 105 -16.84 -0.68 -17.15
C LEU A 105 -15.54 -0.92 -16.35
N ALA A 106 -14.50 -0.12 -16.56
CA ALA A 106 -13.21 -0.34 -15.90
C ALA A 106 -13.31 -0.20 -14.38
N LYS A 107 -12.89 -1.21 -13.61
CA LYS A 107 -12.90 -1.12 -12.14
C LYS A 107 -12.04 0.07 -11.70
N LYS A 108 -12.64 1.01 -10.96
CA LYS A 108 -11.89 2.14 -10.40
C LYS A 108 -10.86 1.59 -9.42
N MET A 109 -9.60 1.54 -9.83
CA MET A 109 -8.51 1.15 -8.93
C MET A 109 -8.45 2.17 -7.80
N THR A 110 -8.49 1.69 -6.55
CA THR A 110 -8.40 2.56 -5.39
C THR A 110 -6.94 2.93 -5.16
N GLY A 111 -6.55 4.14 -5.57
CA GLY A 111 -5.20 4.68 -5.43
C GLY A 111 -4.97 5.85 -6.37
N LYS A 112 -3.85 6.55 -6.23
CA LYS A 112 -3.36 7.42 -7.31
C LYS A 112 -3.06 6.53 -8.51
N GLY A 113 -3.42 6.99 -9.71
CA GLY A 113 -3.07 6.32 -10.97
C GLY A 113 -1.56 6.09 -11.08
N THR A 114 -1.15 5.29 -12.06
CA THR A 114 0.26 5.20 -12.45
C THR A 114 0.77 6.62 -12.69
N ALA A 115 1.93 6.95 -12.09
CA ALA A 115 2.50 8.29 -12.26
C ALA A 115 2.97 8.52 -13.70
N LEU A 116 3.22 7.42 -14.42
CA LEU A 116 3.65 7.35 -15.80
C LEU A 116 2.54 6.77 -16.67
N VAL A 117 2.60 7.08 -17.96
CA VAL A 117 1.75 6.43 -18.98
C VAL A 117 2.12 4.95 -19.06
N GLN A 118 1.16 4.09 -19.41
CA GLN A 118 1.38 2.64 -19.43
C GLN A 118 2.54 2.23 -20.34
N GLU A 119 2.67 2.87 -21.50
CA GLU A 119 3.77 2.65 -22.46
C GLU A 119 5.14 2.95 -21.84
N GLU A 120 5.25 4.05 -21.09
CA GLU A 120 6.49 4.42 -20.37
C GLU A 120 6.79 3.41 -19.26
N GLU A 121 5.76 2.97 -18.56
CA GLU A 121 5.89 1.98 -17.49
C GLU A 121 6.39 0.63 -18.03
N GLU A 122 5.95 0.23 -19.23
CA GLU A 122 6.41 -0.96 -19.93
C GLU A 122 7.85 -0.82 -20.45
N ALA A 123 8.23 0.34 -21.00
CA ALA A 123 9.61 0.60 -21.44
C ALA A 123 10.60 0.49 -20.26
N ILE A 124 10.25 1.04 -19.10
CA ILE A 124 11.08 0.95 -17.88
C ILE A 124 11.19 -0.49 -17.40
N LYS A 125 10.10 -1.26 -17.47
CA LYS A 125 10.11 -2.68 -17.11
C LYS A 125 11.08 -3.46 -17.99
N THR A 126 11.04 -3.25 -19.31
CA THR A 126 11.94 -3.92 -20.26
C THR A 126 13.40 -3.57 -19.98
N TRP A 127 13.71 -2.30 -19.77
CA TRP A 127 15.06 -1.84 -19.41
C TRP A 127 15.59 -2.50 -18.13
N ILE A 128 14.77 -2.62 -17.08
CA ILE A 128 15.17 -3.30 -15.83
C ILE A 128 15.44 -4.79 -16.08
N LEU A 129 14.64 -5.45 -16.92
CA LEU A 129 14.84 -6.87 -17.26
C LEU A 129 16.13 -7.09 -18.03
N GLU A 130 16.40 -6.27 -19.05
CA GLU A 130 17.64 -6.31 -19.83
C GLU A 130 18.86 -6.12 -18.93
N LYS A 131 18.81 -5.11 -18.06
CA LYS A 131 19.90 -4.86 -17.11
C LYS A 131 20.09 -5.98 -16.09
N SER A 132 19.02 -6.63 -15.67
CA SER A 132 19.11 -7.80 -14.80
C SER A 132 19.69 -9.04 -15.48
N ALA A 133 19.53 -9.15 -16.80
CA ALA A 133 20.08 -10.25 -17.58
C ALA A 133 21.61 -10.12 -17.71
N SER A 134 22.15 -8.91 -17.69
CA SER A 134 23.59 -8.63 -17.76
C SER A 134 24.34 -8.82 -16.42
N GLU A 135 23.77 -9.54 -15.45
CA GLU A 135 24.32 -9.82 -14.11
C GLU A 135 24.70 -8.60 -13.25
N GLU A 136 24.30 -7.40 -13.66
CA GLU A 136 24.57 -6.16 -12.93
C GLU A 136 23.58 -6.02 -11.75
N LEU A 137 24.09 -5.87 -10.52
CA LEU A 137 23.26 -5.61 -9.35
C LEU A 137 22.68 -4.20 -9.44
N LEU A 138 21.44 -4.09 -9.88
CA LEU A 138 20.76 -2.80 -9.94
C LEU A 138 20.42 -2.31 -8.54
N SER A 139 21.09 -1.25 -8.12
CA SER A 139 20.70 -0.46 -6.95
C SER A 139 19.42 0.32 -7.24
N TRP A 140 18.62 0.55 -6.19
CA TRP A 140 17.44 1.40 -6.29
C TRP A 140 17.80 2.83 -6.72
N GLU A 141 18.98 3.31 -6.31
CA GLU A 141 19.45 4.66 -6.62
C GLU A 141 19.73 4.80 -8.11
N THR A 142 20.34 3.78 -8.72
CA THR A 142 20.60 3.74 -10.16
C THR A 142 19.28 3.84 -10.93
N ILE A 143 18.28 3.01 -10.58
CA ILE A 143 16.96 3.05 -11.22
C ILE A 143 16.32 4.44 -11.03
N ALA A 144 16.37 4.99 -9.83
CA ALA A 144 15.76 6.30 -9.55
C ALA A 144 16.45 7.44 -10.30
N SER A 145 17.78 7.42 -10.41
CA SER A 145 18.57 8.43 -11.12
C SER A 145 18.39 8.34 -12.63
N THR A 146 18.35 7.13 -13.21
CA THR A 146 18.08 6.95 -14.64
C THR A 146 16.67 7.43 -14.99
N LEU A 147 15.68 7.10 -14.15
CA LEU A 147 14.31 7.62 -14.34
C LEU A 147 14.24 9.13 -14.24
N GLN A 148 14.94 9.72 -13.27
CA GLN A 148 15.02 11.17 -13.12
C GLN A 148 15.61 11.82 -14.38
N GLN A 149 16.68 11.25 -14.94
CA GLN A 149 17.29 11.73 -16.17
C GLN A 149 16.31 11.69 -17.34
N ILE A 150 15.67 10.53 -17.59
CA ILE A 150 14.70 10.36 -18.69
C ILE A 150 13.55 11.36 -18.57
N LEU A 151 13.02 11.56 -17.36
CA LEU A 151 11.91 12.50 -17.14
C LEU A 151 12.33 13.96 -17.33
N ASN A 152 13.57 14.31 -16.93
CA ASN A 152 14.12 15.64 -17.13
C ASN A 152 14.40 15.94 -18.61
N GLU A 153 14.96 14.98 -19.35
CA GLU A 153 15.18 15.10 -20.80
C GLU A 153 13.86 15.32 -21.56
N ARG A 154 12.77 14.71 -21.11
CA ARG A 154 11.42 14.88 -21.66
C ARG A 154 10.69 16.12 -21.16
N GLY A 155 11.25 16.86 -20.20
CA GLY A 155 10.62 18.04 -19.59
C GLY A 155 9.35 17.73 -18.78
N LEU A 156 9.14 16.49 -18.36
CA LEU A 156 7.94 16.08 -17.60
C LEU A 156 8.17 16.25 -16.10
N ASN A 157 7.32 16.98 -15.39
CA ASN A 157 7.43 17.14 -13.93
C ASN A 157 6.38 16.28 -13.20
N ILE A 158 6.75 15.02 -12.93
CA ILE A 158 5.82 14.00 -12.41
C ILE A 158 6.00 13.83 -10.89
N PHE A 159 7.23 13.94 -10.39
CA PHE A 159 7.54 13.77 -8.97
C PHE A 159 7.92 15.10 -8.31
N LYS A 160 7.33 15.36 -7.12
CA LYS A 160 7.56 16.59 -6.36
C LYS A 160 9.01 16.80 -5.89
N ASN A 161 9.78 15.73 -5.73
CA ASN A 161 11.15 15.78 -5.20
C ASN A 161 12.16 15.80 -6.36
N ASN A 162 12.30 16.95 -7.03
CA ASN A 162 13.21 17.11 -8.19
C ASN A 162 13.05 16.02 -9.25
N ASN A 163 11.79 15.63 -9.53
CA ASN A 163 11.47 14.59 -10.49
C ASN A 163 12.07 13.20 -10.19
N LYS A 164 12.58 12.99 -8.96
CA LYS A 164 13.12 11.71 -8.52
C LYS A 164 12.00 10.82 -7.95
N PRO A 165 11.82 9.58 -8.45
CA PRO A 165 10.85 8.66 -7.88
C PRO A 165 11.26 8.28 -6.46
N THR A 166 10.27 8.20 -5.56
CA THR A 166 10.49 7.79 -4.17
C THR A 166 10.57 6.27 -4.06
N SER A 167 11.20 5.76 -3.00
CA SER A 167 11.23 4.31 -2.71
C SER A 167 9.84 3.67 -2.68
N GLY A 168 8.83 4.38 -2.16
CA GLY A 168 7.44 3.93 -2.18
C GLY A 168 6.83 3.81 -3.59
N TRP A 169 7.27 4.64 -4.54
CA TRP A 169 6.85 4.51 -5.94
C TRP A 169 7.42 3.25 -6.56
N LEU A 170 8.71 2.97 -6.35
CA LEU A 170 9.35 1.76 -6.87
C LEU A 170 8.73 0.49 -6.29
N GLN A 171 8.41 0.44 -4.99
CA GLN A 171 7.66 -0.69 -4.41
C GLN A 171 6.29 -0.87 -5.07
N ALA A 172 5.58 0.23 -5.31
CA ALA A 172 4.29 0.18 -5.98
C ALA A 172 4.43 -0.34 -7.41
N PHE A 173 5.47 0.10 -8.14
CA PHE A 173 5.81 -0.35 -9.49
C PHE A 173 6.16 -1.85 -9.53
N MET A 174 7.05 -2.34 -8.65
CA MET A 174 7.38 -3.77 -8.55
C MET A 174 6.18 -4.64 -8.15
N ARG A 175 5.25 -4.10 -7.34
CA ARG A 175 4.01 -4.80 -6.99
C ARG A 175 3.05 -4.92 -8.17
N ARG A 176 3.08 -3.96 -9.11
CA ARG A 176 2.33 -4.04 -10.37
C ARG A 176 2.97 -5.00 -11.37
N HIS A 177 4.31 -5.11 -11.35
CA HIS A 177 5.10 -5.96 -12.26
C HIS A 177 5.76 -7.13 -11.52
N PRO A 178 5.03 -8.23 -11.26
CA PRO A 178 5.56 -9.36 -10.49
C PRO A 178 6.76 -10.05 -11.16
N GLU A 179 6.95 -9.87 -12.47
CA GLU A 179 8.11 -10.35 -13.22
C GLU A 179 9.43 -9.77 -12.69
N LEU A 180 9.42 -8.51 -12.26
CA LEU A 180 10.59 -7.81 -11.72
C LEU A 180 10.97 -8.25 -10.30
N ARG A 181 10.12 -9.06 -9.64
CA ARG A 181 10.40 -9.57 -8.29
C ARG A 181 11.52 -10.61 -8.27
N LYS A 182 11.80 -11.23 -9.41
CA LYS A 182 12.89 -12.20 -9.57
C LYS A 182 14.26 -11.53 -9.69
N VAL A 183 14.29 -10.25 -10.05
CA VAL A 183 15.52 -9.47 -10.17
C VAL A 183 16.13 -9.26 -8.80
N ARG A 184 17.41 -9.64 -8.63
CA ARG A 184 18.20 -9.27 -7.45
C ARG A 184 18.51 -7.78 -7.52
N LEU A 185 17.64 -6.97 -6.93
CA LEU A 185 17.98 -5.59 -6.64
C LEU A 185 18.94 -5.56 -5.45
N GLY A 186 19.92 -4.65 -5.49
CA GLY A 186 20.87 -4.43 -4.41
C GLY A 186 20.17 -4.15 -3.07
N PRO A 187 20.90 -4.23 -1.95
CA PRO A 187 20.34 -4.02 -0.62
C PRO A 187 19.59 -2.70 -0.57
N TRP A 188 18.34 -2.77 -0.13
CA TRP A 188 17.60 -1.60 0.27
C TRP A 188 18.33 -1.00 1.45
N SER A 189 19.05 0.10 1.25
CA SER A 189 19.62 0.90 2.33
C SER A 189 18.48 1.49 3.14
N ILE A 190 17.86 0.68 4.00
CA ILE A 190 17.11 1.16 5.15
C ILE A 190 18.16 1.83 6.01
N GLY A 191 18.16 3.16 6.01
CA GLY A 191 19.21 4.01 6.57
C GLY A 191 19.81 3.46 7.87
N ILE A 192 21.01 2.91 7.75
CA ILE A 192 22.03 2.96 8.78
C ILE A 192 23.18 3.67 8.08
N VAL A 193 23.39 4.93 8.46
CA VAL A 193 24.54 5.72 8.04
C VAL A 193 25.77 5.01 8.59
N ALA A 194 26.46 4.23 7.77
CA ALA A 194 27.85 3.91 8.02
C ALA A 194 28.64 5.15 7.60
N THR A 195 29.12 5.89 8.60
CA THR A 195 30.07 6.99 8.38
C THR A 195 31.32 6.46 7.68
N PRO A 196 31.92 7.21 6.74
CA PRO A 196 33.17 6.82 6.13
C PRO A 196 34.27 6.79 7.20
N THR A 197 34.88 5.62 7.37
CA THR A 197 36.16 5.47 8.07
C THR A 197 37.19 6.28 7.30
N THR A 198 37.63 7.37 7.92
CA THR A 198 38.81 8.16 7.57
C THR A 198 39.99 7.24 7.30
N GLY A 199 40.44 7.18 6.04
CA GLY A 199 41.72 6.61 5.67
C GLY A 199 42.84 7.49 6.21
N GLY A 200 43.73 6.90 7.00
CA GLY A 200 44.97 7.53 7.42
C GLY A 200 45.85 7.81 6.22
N GLN A 201 46.44 8.99 6.22
CA GLN A 201 47.56 9.35 5.36
C GLN A 201 48.79 8.69 5.99
N ASP A 202 49.37 7.71 5.28
CA ASP A 202 50.75 7.31 5.53
C ASP A 202 51.63 8.38 4.87
N GLU A 203 52.30 9.17 5.71
CA GLU A 203 53.37 10.09 5.31
C GLU A 203 54.61 9.24 4.96
N GLU A 204 54.97 9.19 3.69
CA GLU A 204 56.29 8.74 3.23
C GLU A 204 57.31 9.83 3.58
N GLU A 205 57.99 9.68 4.72
CA GLU A 205 59.18 10.47 5.06
C GLU A 205 60.40 9.84 4.36
N GLU A 206 60.78 10.50 3.26
CA GLU A 206 61.99 10.28 2.47
C GLU A 206 63.23 10.57 3.33
N CYS A 207 64.07 9.55 3.55
CA CYS A 207 65.39 9.68 4.14
C CYS A 207 66.41 9.03 3.20
N GLU A 208 67.02 9.83 2.33
CA GLU A 208 68.29 9.51 1.68
C GLU A 208 69.27 10.68 1.82
N GLY A 209 70.49 10.37 2.25
CA GLY A 209 71.71 11.12 1.92
C GLY A 209 72.25 12.05 2.99
#